data_AF-A0A2P2EEH4-F1
#
_entry.id   AF-A0A2P2EEH4-F1
#
_cell.length_a   1.000
_cell.length_b   1.000
_cell.length_c   1.000
_cell.angle_alpha   90.00
_cell.angle_beta   90.00
_cell.angle_gamma   90.00
#
_symmetry.space_group_name_H-M   'P 1'
#
loop_
_entity.id
_entity.type
_entity.pdbx_description
1 polymer ?
#
loop_
_entity_poly.entity_id
_entity_poly.type
_entity_poly.pdbx_seq_one_letter_code
_entity_poly.pdbx_strand_id
1 'polypeptide(L)'
;MAGYARHANFHSVVLIGLGYKVTQSDRVRDQMGLSPSINLHRFTIQDVGETSRAIEHGAALVAELLREADTARRQPAPLNALKLGLPCGGSDGWSGVTANPALGVASDLLVAHGGTAILSETPEIYGAEALLLARAQSPEIADKLNARLAWWQIRAFL
;
A
#
# COMPACT_ATOMS: atom_id res chain seq x y z
N MET A 1 -3.59 1.22 6.79
CA MET A 1 -4.61 0.14 6.85
C MET A 1 -5.43 0.03 5.56
N ALA A 2 -6.13 1.08 5.10
CA ALA A 2 -6.92 1.01 3.86
C ALA A 2 -6.12 0.57 2.61
N GLY A 3 -4.85 0.99 2.49
CA GLY A 3 -3.96 0.56 1.42
C GLY A 3 -3.75 -0.96 1.39
N TYR A 4 -3.45 -1.57 2.54
CA TYR A 4 -3.34 -3.03 2.67
C TYR A 4 -4.64 -3.73 2.33
N ALA A 5 -5.77 -3.22 2.84
CA ALA A 5 -7.09 -3.80 2.57
C ALA A 5 -7.48 -3.80 1.09
N ARG A 6 -6.94 -2.89 0.27
CA ARG A 6 -7.21 -2.78 -1.17
C ARG A 6 -6.12 -3.41 -2.04
N HIS A 7 -5.03 -3.91 -1.45
CA HIS A 7 -3.86 -4.30 -2.20
C HIS A 7 -4.10 -5.65 -2.89
N ALA A 8 -3.81 -5.73 -4.19
CA ALA A 8 -4.16 -6.88 -5.05
C ALA A 8 -3.55 -8.23 -4.61
N ASN A 9 -2.49 -8.20 -3.80
CA ASN A 9 -1.86 -9.41 -3.25
C ASN A 9 -2.56 -9.96 -1.99
N PHE A 10 -3.56 -9.28 -1.43
CA PHE A 10 -4.37 -9.85 -0.35
C PHE A 10 -5.63 -10.47 -0.92
N HIS A 11 -5.81 -11.77 -0.70
CA HIS A 11 -7.08 -12.44 -0.99
C HIS A 11 -8.18 -11.96 -0.03
N SER A 12 -7.88 -11.96 1.27
CA SER A 12 -8.78 -11.52 2.33
C SER A 12 -8.04 -10.70 3.38
N VAL A 13 -8.78 -9.87 4.11
CA VAL A 13 -8.28 -9.15 5.29
C VAL A 13 -9.18 -9.45 6.49
N VAL A 14 -8.57 -9.73 7.64
CA VAL A 14 -9.28 -9.97 8.89
C VAL A 14 -9.00 -8.80 9.86
N LEU A 15 -10.05 -8.13 10.32
CA LEU A 15 -9.97 -7.05 11.29
C LEU A 15 -10.54 -7.52 12.64
N ILE A 16 -9.70 -7.54 13.67
CA ILE A 16 -10.07 -7.96 15.02
C ILE A 16 -10.08 -6.75 15.95
N GLY A 17 -11.20 -6.52 16.63
CA GLY A 17 -11.37 -5.44 17.61
C GLY A 17 -11.52 -5.95 19.05
N LEU A 18 -11.29 -5.10 20.05
CA LEU A 18 -11.45 -5.47 21.47
C LEU A 18 -12.92 -5.48 21.91
N GLY A 19 -13.69 -4.46 21.50
CA GLY A 19 -15.08 -4.22 21.91
C GLY A 19 -15.21 -3.16 23.02
N TYR A 20 -16.41 -2.56 23.10
CA TYR A 20 -16.85 -1.41 23.91
C TYR A 20 -16.71 -0.03 23.24
N LYS A 21 -17.87 0.49 22.82
CA LYS A 21 -18.18 1.71 22.04
C LYS A 21 -17.93 1.61 20.53
N VAL A 22 -19.00 1.29 19.80
CA VAL A 22 -19.25 1.69 18.40
C VAL A 22 -18.04 1.57 17.48
N THR A 23 -17.36 0.43 17.45
CA THR A 23 -16.72 0.02 16.20
C THR A 23 -17.82 -0.62 15.36
N GLN A 24 -18.70 0.23 14.83
CA GLN A 24 -19.53 -0.12 13.69
C GLN A 24 -18.53 -0.61 12.65
N SER A 25 -18.44 -1.91 12.51
CA SER A 25 -17.52 -2.55 11.61
C SER A 25 -17.77 -2.02 10.18
N ASP A 26 -19.00 -1.60 9.88
CA ASP A 26 -19.40 -0.84 8.70
C ASP A 26 -18.83 0.57 8.63
N ARG A 27 -18.78 1.34 9.73
CA ARG A 27 -18.06 2.62 9.77
C ARG A 27 -16.58 2.48 9.46
N VAL A 28 -15.93 1.39 9.87
CA VAL A 28 -14.51 1.19 9.52
C VAL A 28 -14.36 1.00 8.02
N ARG A 29 -15.26 0.23 7.38
CA ARG A 29 -15.30 0.08 5.93
C ARG A 29 -15.53 1.42 5.24
N ASP A 30 -16.50 2.19 5.73
CA ASP A 30 -16.88 3.50 5.17
C ASP A 30 -15.77 4.55 5.36
N GLN A 31 -15.17 4.61 6.55
CA GLN A 31 -14.04 5.49 6.87
C GLN A 31 -12.79 5.13 6.06
N MET A 32 -12.57 3.84 5.79
CA MET A 32 -11.49 3.38 4.92
C MET A 32 -11.87 3.45 3.44
N GLY A 33 -13.11 3.85 3.11
CA GLY A 33 -13.68 3.95 1.75
C GLY A 33 -13.68 2.64 0.96
N LEU A 34 -13.67 1.49 1.66
CA LEU A 34 -13.45 0.18 1.05
C LEU A 34 -14.65 -0.23 0.19
N SER A 35 -14.37 -0.71 -1.02
CA SER A 35 -15.39 -1.28 -1.90
C SER A 35 -16.06 -2.48 -1.25
N PRO A 36 -17.36 -2.72 -1.47
CA PRO A 36 -18.03 -3.96 -1.07
C PRO A 36 -17.37 -5.22 -1.65
N SER A 37 -16.60 -5.09 -2.74
CA SER A 37 -15.88 -6.19 -3.37
C SER A 37 -14.62 -6.67 -2.62
N ILE A 38 -14.21 -5.97 -1.56
CA ILE A 38 -13.04 -6.36 -0.76
C ILE A 38 -13.48 -7.45 0.21
N ASN A 39 -12.77 -8.57 0.19
CA ASN A 39 -13.04 -9.72 1.06
C ASN A 39 -12.55 -9.44 2.50
N LEU A 40 -13.32 -8.61 3.22
CA LEU A 40 -13.01 -8.13 4.56
C LEU A 40 -13.87 -8.86 5.60
N HIS A 41 -13.21 -9.60 6.49
CA HIS A 41 -13.83 -10.27 7.63
C HIS A 41 -13.53 -9.50 8.91
N ARG A 42 -14.49 -9.49 9.84
CA ARG A 42 -14.42 -8.65 11.03
C ARG A 42 -15.10 -9.35 12.20
N PHE A 43 -14.49 -9.33 13.37
CA PHE A 43 -15.13 -9.72 14.62
C PHE A 43 -14.49 -8.99 15.80
N THR A 44 -15.16 -8.97 16.95
CA THR A 44 -14.59 -8.44 18.19
C THR A 44 -14.38 -9.54 19.22
N ILE A 45 -13.40 -9.36 20.10
CA ILE A 45 -13.11 -10.30 21.18
C ILE A 45 -14.32 -10.41 22.12
N GLN A 46 -15.01 -9.29 22.40
CA GLN A 46 -16.21 -9.29 23.23
C GLN A 46 -17.40 -9.99 22.57
N ASP A 47 -17.60 -9.86 21.25
CA ASP A 47 -18.68 -10.59 20.55
C ASP A 47 -18.45 -12.10 20.57
N VAL A 48 -17.19 -12.53 20.53
CA VAL A 48 -16.78 -13.94 20.61
C VAL A 48 -16.71 -14.43 22.09
N GLY A 49 -16.67 -13.51 23.04
CA GLY A 49 -16.78 -13.73 24.49
C GLY A 49 -15.47 -13.50 25.24
N GLU A 50 -14.40 -14.23 24.88
CA GLU A 50 -13.10 -14.17 25.56
C GLU A 50 -11.93 -14.32 24.58
N THR A 51 -10.73 -13.92 25.02
CA THR A 51 -9.52 -13.91 24.17
C THR A 51 -9.21 -15.29 23.59
N SER A 52 -9.30 -16.36 24.39
CA SER A 52 -9.01 -17.73 23.90
C SER A 52 -9.96 -18.14 22.78
N ARG A 53 -11.26 -17.89 22.94
CA ARG A 53 -12.27 -18.16 21.89
C ARG A 53 -12.06 -17.28 20.66
N ALA A 54 -11.66 -16.02 20.84
CA ALA A 54 -11.35 -15.11 19.75
C ALA A 54 -10.15 -15.61 18.91
N ILE A 55 -9.14 -16.19 19.56
CA ILE A 55 -8.01 -16.82 18.88
C ILE A 55 -8.47 -18.05 18.09
N GLU A 56 -9.24 -18.96 18.71
CA GLU A 56 -9.77 -20.16 18.05
C GLU A 56 -10.65 -19.81 16.85
N HIS A 57 -11.56 -18.85 17.03
CA HIS A 57 -12.42 -18.33 15.97
C HIS A 57 -11.62 -17.72 14.82
N GLY A 58 -10.64 -16.85 15.14
CA GLY A 58 -9.77 -16.23 14.15
C GLY A 58 -8.94 -17.25 13.37
N ALA A 59 -8.41 -18.26 14.05
CA ALA A 59 -7.64 -19.34 13.42
C ALA A 59 -8.52 -20.18 12.49
N ALA A 60 -9.73 -20.55 12.92
CA ALA A 60 -10.68 -21.30 12.09
C ALA A 60 -11.10 -20.50 10.84
N LEU A 61 -11.40 -19.21 11.01
CA LEU A 61 -11.70 -18.29 9.92
C LEU A 61 -10.54 -18.18 8.93
N VAL A 62 -9.31 -17.95 9.40
CA VAL A 62 -8.14 -17.87 8.52
C VAL A 62 -7.91 -19.19 7.77
N ALA A 63 -8.14 -20.35 8.40
CA ALA A 63 -8.04 -21.64 7.74
C ALA A 63 -9.07 -21.82 6.61
N GLU A 64 -10.28 -21.27 6.74
CA GLU A 64 -11.28 -21.21 5.66
C GLU A 64 -10.81 -20.32 4.50
N LEU A 65 -10.35 -19.12 4.82
CA LEU A 65 -9.90 -18.14 3.83
C LEU A 65 -8.65 -18.60 3.07
N LEU A 66 -7.76 -19.35 3.74
CA LEU A 66 -6.60 -19.97 3.09
C LEU A 66 -7.04 -21.04 2.09
N ARG A 67 -8.06 -21.84 2.41
CA ARG A 67 -8.62 -22.82 1.46
C ARG A 67 -9.20 -22.15 0.23
N GLU A 68 -9.90 -21.04 0.39
CA GLU A 68 -10.40 -20.23 -0.73
C GLU A 68 -9.25 -19.64 -1.55
N ALA A 69 -8.29 -19.00 -0.89
CA ALA A 69 -7.13 -18.37 -1.54
C ALA A 69 -6.28 -19.38 -2.31
N ASP A 70 -6.18 -20.63 -1.83
CA ASP A 70 -5.44 -21.72 -2.49
C ASP A 70 -6.11 -22.17 -3.81
N THR A 71 -7.36 -21.79 -4.08
CA THR A 71 -8.00 -22.03 -5.39
C THR A 71 -7.52 -21.05 -6.47
N ALA A 72 -6.90 -19.92 -6.10
CA ALA A 72 -6.41 -18.94 -7.05
C ALA A 72 -5.33 -19.53 -7.96
N ARG A 73 -5.41 -19.25 -9.26
CA ARG A 73 -4.40 -19.64 -10.25
C ARG A 73 -3.88 -18.40 -10.95
N ARG A 74 -2.56 -18.35 -11.18
CA ARG A 74 -1.95 -17.29 -11.99
C ARG A 74 -2.47 -17.40 -13.41
N GLN A 75 -2.76 -16.26 -14.00
CA GLN A 75 -3.16 -16.13 -15.40
C GLN A 75 -2.39 -14.96 -16.03
N PRO A 76 -2.22 -14.94 -17.36
CA PRO A 76 -1.70 -13.77 -18.05
C PRO A 76 -2.47 -12.51 -17.64
N ALA A 77 -1.74 -11.44 -17.34
CA ALA A 77 -2.30 -10.15 -16.97
C ALA A 77 -1.61 -9.04 -17.78
N PRO A 78 -2.33 -7.96 -18.12
CA PRO A 78 -1.74 -6.84 -18.85
C PRO A 78 -0.71 -6.10 -17.98
N LEU A 79 0.32 -5.54 -18.61
CA LEU A 79 1.36 -4.76 -17.91
C LEU A 79 0.81 -3.53 -17.18
N ASN A 80 -0.29 -2.95 -17.65
CA ASN A 80 -0.94 -1.81 -16.99
C ASN A 80 -1.55 -2.14 -15.61
N ALA A 81 -1.72 -3.42 -15.28
CA ALA A 81 -2.14 -3.85 -13.96
C ALA A 81 -0.99 -3.84 -12.93
N LEU A 82 0.26 -3.75 -13.40
CA LEU A 82 1.45 -3.81 -12.55
C LEU A 82 1.73 -2.45 -11.90
N LYS A 83 2.01 -2.49 -10.60
CA LYS A 83 2.47 -1.36 -9.79
C LYS A 83 3.84 -1.70 -9.22
N LEU A 84 4.86 -0.91 -9.55
CA LEU A 84 6.24 -1.10 -9.14
C LEU A 84 6.64 -0.03 -8.12
N GLY A 85 6.95 -0.43 -6.89
CA GLY A 85 7.61 0.43 -5.92
C GLY A 85 9.12 0.47 -6.15
N LEU A 86 9.74 1.63 -5.94
CA LEU A 86 11.17 1.88 -6.17
C LEU A 86 11.91 2.20 -4.86
N PRO A 87 11.97 1.29 -3.87
CA PRO A 87 12.73 1.53 -2.65
C PRO A 87 14.23 1.33 -2.88
N CYS A 88 15.03 2.13 -2.20
CA CYS A 88 16.44 1.91 -1.98
C CYS A 88 16.66 1.00 -0.75
N GLY A 89 17.82 0.37 -0.68
CA GLY A 89 18.25 -0.41 0.46
C GLY A 89 19.39 0.30 1.19
N GLY A 90 20.62 -0.12 0.90
CA GLY A 90 21.83 0.60 1.31
C GLY A 90 22.38 1.39 0.13
N SER A 91 22.34 2.71 0.21
CA SER A 91 22.93 3.56 -0.83
C SER A 91 24.45 3.44 -0.81
N ASP A 92 25.06 3.29 -1.99
CA ASP A 92 26.50 3.31 -2.18
C ASP A 92 26.88 4.24 -3.34
N GLY A 93 28.19 4.46 -3.53
CA GLY A 93 28.69 5.33 -4.61
C GLY A 93 28.40 4.81 -6.03
N TRP A 94 27.95 3.57 -6.19
CA TRP A 94 27.66 2.92 -7.47
C TRP A 94 26.17 2.90 -7.80
N SER A 95 25.27 2.97 -6.82
CA SER A 95 23.82 2.91 -7.01
C SER A 95 23.33 3.93 -8.04
N GLY A 96 23.84 5.17 -7.97
CA GLY A 96 23.49 6.26 -8.87
C GLY A 96 23.94 6.11 -10.32
N VAL A 97 24.90 5.20 -10.60
CA VAL A 97 25.44 4.96 -11.95
C VAL A 97 25.16 3.55 -12.48
N THR A 98 24.60 2.65 -11.65
CA THR A 98 24.30 1.26 -12.01
C THR A 98 22.81 0.92 -11.83
N ALA A 99 22.40 0.55 -10.62
CA ALA A 99 21.08 0.02 -10.32
C ALA A 99 19.97 1.07 -10.51
N ASN A 100 20.19 2.32 -10.09
CA ASN A 100 19.17 3.37 -10.19
C ASN A 100 18.87 3.75 -11.65
N PRO A 101 19.88 3.96 -12.54
CA PRO A 101 19.62 4.13 -13.97
C PRO A 101 18.89 2.94 -14.61
N ALA A 102 19.29 1.71 -14.30
CA ALA A 102 18.63 0.51 -14.83
C ALA A 102 17.16 0.42 -14.38
N LEU A 103 16.89 0.73 -13.11
CA LEU A 103 15.54 0.78 -12.56
C LEU A 103 14.72 1.92 -13.18
N GLY A 104 15.35 3.06 -13.49
CA GLY A 104 14.73 4.16 -14.24
C GLY A 104 14.25 3.72 -15.62
N VAL A 105 15.09 3.01 -16.39
CA VAL A 105 14.70 2.45 -17.68
C VAL A 105 13.55 1.46 -17.55
N ALA A 106 13.60 0.56 -16.55
CA ALA A 106 12.52 -0.39 -16.29
C ALA A 106 11.19 0.32 -15.93
N SER A 107 11.27 1.39 -15.14
CA SER A 107 10.12 2.24 -14.80
C SER A 107 9.52 2.90 -16.04
N ASP A 108 10.35 3.50 -16.91
CA ASP A 108 9.89 4.15 -18.14
C ASP A 108 9.21 3.14 -19.09
N LEU A 109 9.80 1.94 -19.24
CA LEU A 109 9.19 0.87 -20.03
C LEU A 109 7.83 0.44 -19.46
N LEU A 110 7.71 0.33 -18.13
CA LEU A 110 6.44 -0.02 -17.49
C LEU A 110 5.37 1.07 -17.71
N VAL A 111 5.73 2.34 -17.50
CA VAL A 111 4.82 3.48 -17.70
C VAL A 111 4.38 3.60 -19.16
N ALA A 112 5.29 3.33 -20.12
CA ALA A 112 4.94 3.31 -21.55
C ALA A 112 3.86 2.27 -21.90
N HIS A 113 3.74 1.19 -21.11
CA HIS A 113 2.68 0.19 -21.24
C HIS A 113 1.46 0.45 -20.34
N GLY A 114 1.36 1.65 -19.75
CA GLY A 114 0.26 2.06 -18.88
C GLY A 114 0.34 1.53 -17.44
N GLY A 115 1.46 0.94 -17.04
CA GLY A 115 1.71 0.54 -15.66
C GLY A 115 2.03 1.73 -14.75
N THR A 116 2.21 1.48 -13.45
CA THR A 116 2.53 2.53 -12.47
C THR A 116 3.87 2.26 -11.80
N ALA A 117 4.75 3.27 -11.78
CA ALA A 117 5.94 3.28 -10.95
C ALA A 117 5.76 4.26 -9.77
N ILE A 118 6.28 3.90 -8.60
CA ILE A 118 6.10 4.66 -7.34
C ILE A 118 7.46 4.85 -6.69
N LEU A 119 7.94 6.09 -6.67
CA LEU A 119 9.07 6.53 -5.87
C LEU A 119 8.54 7.04 -4.52
N SER A 120 8.93 6.40 -3.41
CA SER A 120 8.33 6.65 -2.09
C SER A 120 9.25 7.30 -1.05
N GLU A 121 10.57 7.27 -1.26
CA GLU A 121 11.54 7.72 -0.27
C GLU A 121 11.75 9.23 -0.33
N THR A 122 10.89 9.97 0.37
CA THR A 122 10.97 11.44 0.41
C THR A 122 12.33 11.97 0.88
N PRO A 123 13.05 11.36 1.85
CA PRO A 123 14.40 11.80 2.20
C PRO A 123 15.44 11.64 1.07
N GLU A 124 15.29 10.63 0.21
CA GLU A 124 16.26 10.30 -0.85
C GLU A 124 16.16 11.22 -2.08
N ILE A 125 15.13 12.07 -2.13
CA ILE A 125 14.97 13.08 -3.19
C ILE A 125 15.42 14.47 -2.74
N TYR A 126 15.91 14.60 -1.51
CA TYR A 126 16.35 15.89 -0.97
C TYR A 126 17.59 16.38 -1.73
N GLY A 127 17.57 17.63 -2.20
CA GLY A 127 18.57 18.19 -3.11
C GLY A 127 18.34 17.88 -4.59
N ALA A 128 17.35 17.06 -4.94
CA ALA A 128 16.96 16.72 -6.31
C ALA A 128 15.50 17.07 -6.62
N GLU A 129 14.79 17.76 -5.71
CA GLU A 129 13.35 18.04 -5.79
C GLU A 129 13.02 18.88 -7.03
N ALA A 130 13.87 19.85 -7.36
CA ALA A 130 13.70 20.68 -8.55
C ALA A 130 13.65 19.86 -9.84
N LEU A 131 14.42 18.76 -9.93
CA LEU A 131 14.41 17.85 -11.08
C LEU A 131 13.09 17.09 -11.21
N LEU A 132 12.45 16.75 -10.08
CA LEU A 132 11.13 16.10 -10.07
C LEU A 132 10.00 17.09 -10.37
N LEU A 133 10.05 18.28 -9.77
CA LEU A 133 9.06 19.34 -9.99
C LEU A 133 9.04 19.80 -11.44
N ALA A 134 10.20 19.91 -12.09
CA ALA A 134 10.31 20.24 -13.51
C ALA A 134 9.65 19.20 -14.44
N ARG A 135 9.43 17.97 -13.94
CA ARG A 135 8.79 16.87 -14.68
C ARG A 135 7.32 16.66 -14.28
N ALA A 136 6.76 17.51 -13.43
CA ALA A 136 5.35 17.42 -13.06
C ALA A 136 4.47 17.68 -14.28
N GLN A 137 3.44 16.85 -14.47
CA GLN A 137 2.52 16.97 -15.60
C GLN A 137 1.69 18.26 -15.56
N SER A 138 1.45 18.82 -14.37
CA SER A 138 0.72 20.07 -14.19
C SER A 138 1.17 20.83 -12.94
N PRO A 139 0.91 22.15 -12.86
CA PRO A 139 1.19 22.94 -11.65
C PRO A 139 0.54 22.36 -10.40
N GLU A 140 -0.70 21.85 -10.50
CA GLU A 140 -1.41 21.26 -9.36
C GLU A 140 -0.74 19.99 -8.83
N ILE A 141 -0.07 19.24 -9.70
CA ILE A 141 0.72 18.05 -9.30
C ILE A 141 2.03 18.51 -8.63
N ALA A 142 2.69 19.53 -9.16
CA ALA A 142 3.89 20.11 -8.54
C ALA A 142 3.58 20.65 -7.15
N ASP A 143 2.46 21.37 -6.98
CA ASP A 143 2.01 21.92 -5.70
C ASP A 143 1.72 20.83 -4.66
N LYS A 144 1.14 19.71 -5.08
CA LYS A 144 0.95 18.54 -4.21
C LYS A 144 2.28 17.95 -3.74
N LEU A 145 3.29 17.89 -4.60
CA LEU A 145 4.63 17.44 -4.22
C LEU A 145 5.28 18.42 -3.25
N ASN A 146 5.24 19.73 -3.54
CA ASN A 146 5.73 20.78 -2.65
C ASN A 146 5.09 20.72 -1.26
N ALA A 147 3.76 20.60 -1.20
CA ALA A 147 3.05 20.47 0.06
C ALA A 147 3.48 19.22 0.84
N ARG A 148 3.77 18.11 0.15
CA ARG A 148 4.26 16.88 0.79
C ARG A 148 5.68 17.03 1.33
N LEU A 149 6.56 17.70 0.59
CA LEU A 149 7.94 17.99 1.01
C LEU A 149 7.97 18.90 2.24
N ALA A 150 7.18 19.99 2.22
CA ALA A 150 7.04 20.89 3.37
C ALA A 150 6.46 20.16 4.61
N TRP A 151 5.45 19.32 4.40
CA TRP A 151 4.88 18.49 5.48
C TRP A 151 5.92 17.55 6.12
N TRP A 152 6.82 16.99 5.30
CA TRP A 152 7.91 16.13 5.74
C TRP A 152 8.99 16.90 6.49
N GLN A 153 9.43 18.05 5.99
CA GLN A 153 10.44 18.89 6.64
C GLN A 153 10.03 19.27 8.08
N ILE A 154 8.75 19.58 8.30
CA ILE A 154 8.26 19.93 9.64
C ILE A 154 8.31 18.72 10.60
N ARG A 155 8.22 17.49 10.11
CA ARG A 155 8.07 16.27 10.93
C ARG A 155 9.31 15.39 10.99
N ALA A 156 10.24 15.52 10.06
CA ALA A 156 11.47 14.73 10.03
C ALA A 156 12.50 15.20 11.09
N PHE A 157 12.38 16.44 11.55
CA PHE A 157 13.32 17.09 12.46
C PHE A 157 12.73 17.41 13.85
N LEU A 158 11.57 16.81 14.17
CA LEU A 158 10.95 16.80 15.50
C LEU A 158 10.90 15.36 16.03
#